data_AF-B1ZG95-F1
#
_entry.id   AF-B1ZG95-F1
#
_cell.length_a   1.000
_cell.length_b   1.000
_cell.length_c   1.000
_cell.angle_alpha   90.00
_cell.angle_beta   90.00
_cell.angle_gamma   90.00
#
_symmetry.space_group_name_H-M   'P 1'
#
loop_
_entity.id
_entity.type
_entity.pdbx_description
1 polymer ?
#
loop_
_entity_poly.entity_id
_entity_poly.type
_entity_poly.pdbx_seq_one_letter_code
_entity_poly.pdbx_strand_id
1 'polypeptide(L)'
;MTVPLPPAAPPGEPIEARLRRGLGARSIVLVGLMGAGKSTVGRRLASRLGLMFKDADHEIEAAAKLTIADIFAIYGEASFREGEERVIARLLREGPMVLATGGGAFMREATRARIADGGISVWLKADLDVLMRRVRKRNTRPLLQTEDPEATMRALMEVRHPVYAQADVTVLSREVSHDRVVEDVMEALDLHINPSRATQIQHLTSFMKQQPSRVNVPLSGGREYDIRIGRGLIDAVGAEARDLGARAAGIVTDETVAGLYGERVRASLEAAGLRCGIIAVPPGEASKSYSQFARVCDGLLSQKIERGDLVVALGGGVVGDLAGFSAASLRRGVRFVQVPTTLLAQVDSSVGGKTGINSPHGKNLIGAFHQPRLVLADTATLDTLSEREMRAGYAEVAKYGLIGDADFFEWCEANWAGIFSGGPERDEAVAACCRAKAGVVTRDEREDGERALLNLGHTFGHALERLTGYDAARLVHGEGVAIGLALAFRFSARLGLCSGQDAGRVANHLALAGLPTRLQQVPGGAGDPDALLDAMAQDKKVRDGQLTFILAHGIGQSFIAPGIAAAEVRAFLEEELRS
;
A
#
# COMPACT_ATOMS: atom_id res chain seq x y z
N MET A 1 1.02 -28.94 35.07
CA MET A 1 -0.32 -29.51 34.81
C MET A 1 -0.93 -28.72 33.67
N THR A 2 -1.02 -29.33 32.48
CA THR A 2 -1.61 -28.72 31.29
C THR A 2 -3.13 -28.69 31.46
N VAL A 3 -3.71 -27.49 31.47
CA VAL A 3 -5.17 -27.32 31.41
C VAL A 3 -5.64 -27.78 30.03
N PRO A 4 -6.64 -28.67 29.91
CA PRO A 4 -7.11 -29.12 28.62
C PRO A 4 -7.77 -27.96 27.86
N LEU A 5 -7.46 -27.85 26.56
CA LEU A 5 -8.14 -26.91 25.67
C LEU A 5 -9.64 -27.22 25.63
N PRO A 6 -10.52 -26.20 25.76
CA PRO A 6 -11.97 -26.41 25.67
C PRO A 6 -12.37 -26.93 24.28
N PRO A 7 -13.48 -27.68 24.18
CA PRO A 7 -13.96 -28.23 22.90
C PRO A 7 -14.28 -27.11 21.90
N ALA A 8 -14.11 -27.42 20.61
CA ALA A 8 -14.36 -26.50 19.51
C ALA A 8 -15.83 -26.01 19.52
N ALA A 9 -16.01 -24.71 19.26
CA ALA A 9 -17.31 -24.03 19.28
C ALA A 9 -18.26 -24.57 18.20
N PRO A 10 -19.57 -24.69 18.48
CA PRO A 10 -20.57 -24.98 17.45
C PRO A 10 -20.72 -23.82 16.45
N PRO A 11 -21.00 -24.09 15.16
CA PRO A 11 -21.15 -23.05 14.14
C PRO A 11 -22.37 -22.15 14.41
N GLY A 12 -22.18 -20.83 14.32
CA GLY A 12 -23.24 -19.82 14.50
C GLY A 12 -23.36 -19.23 15.92
N GLU A 13 -22.49 -19.60 16.85
CA GLU A 13 -22.50 -19.04 18.21
C GLU A 13 -22.17 -17.52 18.22
N PRO A 14 -22.89 -16.67 18.98
CA PRO A 14 -22.53 -15.25 19.15
C PRO A 14 -21.16 -15.04 19.80
N ILE A 15 -20.49 -13.92 19.49
CA ILE A 15 -19.15 -13.59 20.02
C ILE A 15 -19.11 -13.55 21.54
N GLU A 16 -20.18 -13.08 22.17
CA GLU A 16 -20.32 -12.96 23.61
C GLU A 16 -20.29 -14.35 24.28
N ALA A 17 -20.95 -15.35 23.70
CA ALA A 17 -20.97 -16.70 24.24
C ALA A 17 -19.61 -17.40 24.07
N ARG A 18 -18.94 -17.19 22.93
CA ARG A 18 -17.57 -17.67 22.71
C ARG A 18 -16.58 -17.07 23.70
N LEU A 19 -16.64 -15.75 23.88
CA LEU A 19 -15.77 -15.03 24.82
C LEU A 19 -15.99 -15.51 26.24
N ARG A 20 -17.23 -15.66 26.72
CA ARG A 20 -17.51 -16.20 28.07
C ARG A 20 -16.91 -17.59 28.26
N ARG A 21 -17.09 -18.49 27.29
CA ARG A 21 -16.54 -19.86 27.37
C ARG A 21 -15.02 -19.83 27.38
N GLY A 22 -14.41 -19.11 26.46
CA GLY A 22 -12.96 -19.12 26.28
C GLY A 22 -12.21 -18.31 27.34
N LEU A 23 -12.84 -17.30 27.94
CA LEU A 23 -12.30 -16.56 29.07
C LEU A 23 -12.11 -17.47 30.31
N GLY A 24 -13.05 -18.40 30.54
CA GLY A 24 -13.00 -19.32 31.66
C GLY A 24 -13.08 -18.59 33.00
N ALA A 25 -12.15 -18.86 33.90
CA ALA A 25 -12.07 -18.19 35.21
C ALA A 25 -11.31 -16.83 35.18
N ARG A 26 -10.72 -16.46 34.03
CA ARG A 26 -9.87 -15.27 33.92
C ARG A 26 -10.69 -13.99 33.85
N SER A 27 -10.11 -12.87 34.28
CA SER A 27 -10.70 -11.54 34.12
C SER A 27 -10.19 -10.80 32.89
N ILE A 28 -10.97 -9.89 32.33
CA ILE A 28 -10.50 -8.94 31.31
C ILE A 28 -10.00 -7.70 32.03
N VAL A 29 -8.72 -7.36 31.86
CA VAL A 29 -8.07 -6.26 32.57
C VAL A 29 -7.74 -5.11 31.62
N LEU A 30 -8.45 -4.00 31.74
CA LEU A 30 -8.28 -2.83 30.89
C LEU A 30 -7.16 -1.93 31.40
N VAL A 31 -6.14 -1.73 30.56
CA VAL A 31 -4.96 -0.91 30.87
C VAL A 31 -4.81 0.23 29.84
N GLY A 32 -4.08 1.27 30.22
CA GLY A 32 -3.83 2.43 29.37
C GLY A 32 -3.92 3.77 30.12
N LEU A 33 -3.60 4.85 29.43
CA LEU A 33 -3.55 6.18 30.02
C LEU A 33 -4.91 6.70 30.49
N MET A 34 -4.85 7.74 31.31
CA MET A 34 -6.05 8.45 31.73
C MET A 34 -6.72 9.09 30.51
N GLY A 35 -8.03 8.91 30.33
CA GLY A 35 -8.73 9.35 29.11
C GLY A 35 -8.86 8.30 28.00
N ALA A 36 -8.16 7.16 28.10
CA ALA A 36 -8.28 6.05 27.16
C ALA A 36 -9.64 5.32 27.17
N GLY A 37 -10.55 5.68 28.09
CA GLY A 37 -11.91 5.14 28.11
C GLY A 37 -12.13 3.88 28.97
N LYS A 38 -11.12 3.42 29.72
CA LYS A 38 -11.16 2.19 30.56
C LYS A 38 -12.47 1.98 31.34
N SER A 39 -12.89 2.92 32.19
CA SER A 39 -14.11 2.74 32.99
C SER A 39 -15.41 2.85 32.18
N THR A 40 -15.40 3.49 31.01
CA THR A 40 -16.58 3.61 30.14
C THR A 40 -16.74 2.37 29.25
N VAL A 41 -15.67 2.00 28.55
CA VAL A 41 -15.60 0.79 27.74
C VAL A 41 -15.79 -0.44 28.62
N GLY A 42 -15.16 -0.48 29.80
CA GLY A 42 -15.26 -1.61 30.72
C GLY A 42 -16.67 -1.89 31.23
N ARG A 43 -17.45 -0.86 31.60
CA ARG A 43 -18.85 -1.03 32.00
C ARG A 43 -19.72 -1.59 30.87
N ARG A 44 -19.53 -1.08 29.65
CA ARG A 44 -20.29 -1.55 28.47
C ARG A 44 -19.89 -2.97 28.09
N LEU A 45 -18.60 -3.27 28.06
CA LEU A 45 -18.07 -4.61 27.81
C LEU A 45 -18.60 -5.61 28.84
N ALA A 46 -18.56 -5.27 30.14
CA ALA A 46 -19.09 -6.10 31.20
C ALA A 46 -20.59 -6.37 31.02
N SER A 47 -21.37 -5.33 30.68
CA SER A 47 -22.81 -5.47 30.40
C SER A 47 -23.08 -6.39 29.20
N ARG A 48 -22.30 -6.28 28.11
CA ARG A 48 -22.46 -7.13 26.92
C ARG A 48 -22.08 -8.58 27.19
N LEU A 49 -21.02 -8.79 27.98
CA LEU A 49 -20.54 -10.12 28.37
C LEU A 49 -21.27 -10.70 29.59
N GLY A 50 -22.17 -9.98 30.23
CA GLY A 50 -22.84 -10.44 31.45
C GLY A 50 -21.88 -10.68 32.62
N LEU A 51 -20.78 -9.93 32.68
CA LEU A 51 -19.77 -9.99 33.74
C LEU A 51 -19.92 -8.82 34.71
N MET A 52 -19.32 -8.94 35.90
CA MET A 52 -19.18 -7.81 36.82
C MET A 52 -18.14 -6.81 36.28
N PHE A 53 -18.36 -5.51 36.53
CA PHE A 53 -17.36 -4.47 36.31
C PHE A 53 -16.84 -3.96 37.64
N LYS A 54 -15.51 -3.85 37.78
CA LYS A 54 -14.87 -3.18 38.91
C LYS A 54 -13.80 -2.20 38.41
N ASP A 55 -13.65 -1.10 39.13
CA ASP A 55 -12.58 -0.12 38.92
C ASP A 55 -11.63 -0.19 40.12
N ALA A 56 -10.37 -0.54 39.87
CA ALA A 56 -9.39 -0.80 40.93
C ALA A 56 -9.16 0.45 41.79
N ASP A 57 -9.19 1.64 41.20
CA ASP A 57 -9.00 2.90 41.92
C ASP A 57 -10.11 3.08 42.96
N HIS A 58 -11.37 2.82 42.60
CA HIS A 58 -12.50 2.90 43.53
C HIS A 58 -12.44 1.82 44.64
N GLU A 59 -11.99 0.61 44.32
CA GLU A 59 -11.86 -0.48 45.29
C GLU A 59 -10.76 -0.20 46.32
N ILE A 60 -9.69 0.49 45.93
CA ILE A 60 -8.63 0.95 46.83
C ILE A 60 -9.18 2.01 47.79
N GLU A 61 -9.87 3.03 47.27
CA GLU A 61 -10.46 4.10 48.09
C GLU A 61 -11.49 3.55 49.09
N ALA A 62 -12.36 2.64 48.64
CA ALA A 62 -13.35 1.99 49.49
C ALA A 62 -12.72 1.17 50.60
N ALA A 63 -11.62 0.44 50.31
CA ALA A 63 -10.90 -0.35 51.31
C ALA A 63 -10.16 0.52 52.33
N ALA A 64 -9.59 1.64 51.90
CA ALA A 64 -8.85 2.56 52.75
C ALA A 64 -9.75 3.55 53.51
N LYS A 65 -11.00 3.76 53.06
CA LYS A 65 -11.88 4.86 53.47
C LYS A 65 -11.22 6.23 53.34
N LEU A 66 -10.34 6.36 52.35
CA LEU A 66 -9.52 7.54 52.04
C LEU A 66 -9.52 7.73 50.53
N THR A 67 -9.39 8.97 50.06
CA THR A 67 -9.19 9.21 48.62
C THR A 67 -7.77 8.80 48.21
N ILE A 68 -7.54 8.53 46.92
CA ILE A 68 -6.18 8.25 46.43
C ILE A 68 -5.23 9.40 46.78
N ALA A 69 -5.69 10.65 46.70
CA ALA A 69 -4.88 11.82 47.07
C ALA A 69 -4.45 11.77 48.55
N ASP A 70 -5.37 11.40 49.45
CA ASP A 70 -5.07 11.26 50.88
C ASP A 70 -4.09 10.09 51.14
N ILE A 71 -4.25 8.97 50.43
CA ILE A 71 -3.36 7.81 50.57
C ILE A 71 -1.94 8.19 50.17
N PHE A 72 -1.77 8.93 49.05
CA PHE A 72 -0.47 9.44 48.63
C PHE A 72 0.12 10.40 49.66
N ALA A 73 -0.68 11.31 50.22
CA ALA A 73 -0.22 12.28 51.20
C ALA A 73 0.21 11.64 52.54
N ILE A 74 -0.52 10.62 53.01
CA ILE A 74 -0.31 10.00 54.32
C ILE A 74 0.75 8.88 54.25
N TYR A 75 0.68 8.03 53.22
CA TYR A 75 1.46 6.78 53.16
C TYR A 75 2.50 6.75 52.03
N GLY A 76 2.49 7.75 51.13
CA GLY A 76 3.40 7.83 50.00
C GLY A 76 3.03 6.90 48.83
N GLU A 77 3.63 7.17 47.66
CA GLU A 77 3.35 6.42 46.43
C GLU A 77 3.75 4.94 46.52
N ALA A 78 4.88 4.61 47.17
CA ALA A 78 5.33 3.23 47.29
C ALA A 78 4.27 2.33 47.98
N SER A 79 3.74 2.79 49.12
CA SER A 79 2.68 2.12 49.87
C SER A 79 1.38 2.02 49.08
N PHE A 80 1.02 3.08 48.32
CA PHE A 80 -0.14 3.04 47.42
C PHE A 80 0.02 1.93 46.38
N ARG A 81 1.19 1.83 45.73
CA ARG A 81 1.44 0.84 44.69
C ARG A 81 1.42 -0.60 45.22
N GLU A 82 1.90 -0.83 46.43
CA GLU A 82 1.77 -2.13 47.11
C GLU A 82 0.31 -2.45 47.48
N GLY A 83 -0.47 -1.43 47.86
CA GLY A 83 -1.91 -1.56 48.05
C GLY A 83 -2.65 -1.90 46.75
N GLU A 84 -2.34 -1.18 45.67
CA GLU A 84 -2.88 -1.35 44.32
C GLU A 84 -2.65 -2.79 43.81
N GLU A 85 -1.42 -3.30 43.96
CA GLU A 85 -1.09 -4.69 43.62
C GLU A 85 -1.93 -5.71 44.42
N ARG A 86 -2.07 -5.52 45.74
CA ARG A 86 -2.85 -6.43 46.61
C ARG A 86 -4.34 -6.40 46.25
N VAL A 87 -4.90 -5.24 45.95
CA VAL A 87 -6.30 -5.11 45.54
C VAL A 87 -6.53 -5.79 44.20
N ILE A 88 -5.68 -5.53 43.18
CA ILE A 88 -5.79 -6.20 41.88
C ILE A 88 -5.68 -7.72 42.04
N ALA A 89 -4.73 -8.22 42.84
CA ALA A 89 -4.60 -9.65 43.10
C ALA A 89 -5.80 -10.26 43.85
N ARG A 90 -6.48 -9.50 44.72
CA ARG A 90 -7.75 -9.93 45.34
C ARG A 90 -8.85 -10.03 44.28
N LEU A 91 -9.04 -8.97 43.50
CA LEU A 91 -10.09 -8.88 42.49
C LEU A 91 -9.97 -9.97 41.42
N LEU A 92 -8.75 -10.26 40.96
CA LEU A 92 -8.52 -11.35 39.99
C LEU A 92 -8.89 -12.75 40.52
N ARG A 93 -8.94 -12.95 41.85
CA ARG A 93 -9.35 -14.22 42.47
C ARG A 93 -10.86 -14.35 42.68
N GLU A 94 -11.62 -13.26 42.59
CA GLU A 94 -13.08 -13.26 42.83
C GLU A 94 -13.87 -13.87 41.65
N GLY A 95 -13.21 -14.14 40.52
CA GLY A 95 -13.81 -14.75 39.34
C GLY A 95 -13.78 -13.84 38.11
N PRO A 96 -14.33 -14.28 36.97
CA PRO A 96 -14.25 -13.54 35.73
C PRO A 96 -15.02 -12.22 35.83
N MET A 97 -14.31 -11.11 35.69
CA MET A 97 -14.86 -9.76 35.65
C MET A 97 -14.17 -8.92 34.58
N VAL A 98 -14.71 -7.73 34.34
CA VAL A 98 -13.99 -6.67 33.63
C VAL A 98 -13.44 -5.71 34.67
N LEU A 99 -12.11 -5.65 34.76
CA LEU A 99 -11.38 -4.84 35.72
C LEU A 99 -10.72 -3.65 35.01
N ALA A 100 -11.10 -2.42 35.34
CA ALA A 100 -10.34 -1.24 34.94
C ALA A 100 -9.24 -0.93 35.96
N THR A 101 -8.02 -0.66 35.52
CA THR A 101 -6.91 -0.33 36.41
C THR A 101 -6.60 1.17 36.43
N GLY A 102 -5.95 1.64 37.50
CA GLY A 102 -5.26 2.92 37.50
C GLY A 102 -4.20 3.01 36.39
N GLY A 103 -3.90 4.23 35.94
CA GLY A 103 -2.92 4.44 34.86
C GLY A 103 -1.49 4.04 35.23
N GLY A 104 -1.16 3.96 36.52
CA GLY A 104 0.16 3.51 36.99
C GLY A 104 0.26 2.01 37.23
N ALA A 105 -0.87 1.30 37.38
CA ALA A 105 -0.92 -0.09 37.84
C ALA A 105 -0.05 -1.04 37.01
N PHE A 106 -0.17 -0.97 35.68
CA PHE A 106 0.52 -1.85 34.75
C PHE A 106 2.04 -1.57 34.63
N MET A 107 2.53 -0.48 35.23
CA MET A 107 3.96 -0.14 35.20
C MET A 107 4.78 -1.07 36.10
N ARG A 108 4.16 -1.63 37.14
CA ARG A 108 4.82 -2.60 38.03
C ARG A 108 4.81 -3.99 37.44
N GLU A 109 5.99 -4.59 37.38
CA GLU A 109 6.16 -5.96 36.91
C GLU A 109 5.36 -6.96 37.73
N ALA A 110 5.32 -6.81 39.06
CA ALA A 110 4.53 -7.67 39.93
C ALA A 110 3.02 -7.61 39.59
N THR A 111 2.47 -6.42 39.32
CA THR A 111 1.07 -6.27 38.88
C THR A 111 0.84 -6.95 37.53
N ARG A 112 1.76 -6.80 36.56
CA ARG A 112 1.66 -7.48 35.26
C ARG A 112 1.68 -9.00 35.42
N ALA A 113 2.55 -9.53 36.28
CA ALA A 113 2.61 -10.96 36.57
C ALA A 113 1.30 -11.49 37.17
N ARG A 114 0.66 -10.75 38.08
CA ARG A 114 -0.67 -11.10 38.62
C ARG A 114 -1.73 -11.10 37.53
N ILE A 115 -1.71 -10.10 36.65
CA ILE A 115 -2.66 -10.01 35.54
C ILE A 115 -2.46 -11.18 34.57
N ALA A 116 -1.22 -11.54 34.23
CA ALA A 116 -0.93 -12.68 33.37
C ALA A 116 -1.42 -14.03 33.96
N ASP A 117 -1.38 -14.17 35.28
CA ASP A 117 -1.85 -15.37 35.99
C ASP A 117 -3.39 -15.47 36.06
N GLY A 118 -4.06 -14.34 36.30
CA GLY A 118 -5.51 -14.31 36.60
C GLY A 118 -6.39 -13.65 35.53
N GLY A 119 -5.83 -13.17 34.42
CA GLY A 119 -6.53 -12.31 33.48
C GLY A 119 -5.94 -12.26 32.08
N ILE A 120 -6.61 -11.49 31.22
CA ILE A 120 -6.18 -11.11 29.87
C ILE A 120 -6.14 -9.60 29.84
N SER A 121 -4.95 -9.03 29.63
CA SER A 121 -4.73 -7.60 29.59
C SER A 121 -5.09 -7.00 28.23
N VAL A 122 -5.91 -5.94 28.24
CA VAL A 122 -6.31 -5.21 27.04
C VAL A 122 -5.83 -3.77 27.16
N TRP A 123 -4.86 -3.41 26.33
CA TRP A 123 -4.39 -2.03 26.22
C TRP A 123 -5.34 -1.23 25.32
N LEU A 124 -6.05 -0.27 25.93
CA LEU A 124 -6.77 0.77 25.20
C LEU A 124 -5.78 1.87 24.82
N LYS A 125 -5.24 1.80 23.60
CA LYS A 125 -4.29 2.78 23.05
C LYS A 125 -5.08 3.94 22.44
N ALA A 126 -4.79 5.17 22.83
CA ALA A 126 -5.37 6.36 22.24
C ALA A 126 -4.28 7.38 21.95
N ASP A 127 -4.43 8.13 20.86
CA ASP A 127 -3.48 9.16 20.48
C ASP A 127 -3.58 10.37 21.40
N LEU A 128 -2.52 11.18 21.43
CA LEU A 128 -2.36 12.32 22.33
C LEU A 128 -3.58 13.25 22.24
N ASP A 129 -4.02 13.61 21.04
CA ASP A 129 -5.15 14.52 20.82
C ASP A 129 -6.47 13.99 21.40
N VAL A 130 -6.69 12.68 21.31
CA VAL A 130 -7.89 12.01 21.84
C VAL A 130 -7.85 12.01 23.37
N LEU A 131 -6.69 11.70 23.95
CA LEU A 131 -6.49 11.75 25.39
C LEU A 131 -6.71 13.18 25.90
N MET A 132 -6.04 14.17 25.32
CA MET A 132 -6.11 15.56 25.75
C MET A 132 -7.54 16.11 25.70
N ARG A 133 -8.29 15.85 24.62
CA ARG A 133 -9.69 16.28 24.50
C ARG A 133 -10.61 15.64 25.55
N ARG A 134 -10.38 14.37 25.90
CA ARG A 134 -11.19 13.65 26.90
C ARG A 134 -10.84 14.05 28.33
N VAL A 135 -9.58 14.39 28.59
CA VAL A 135 -9.15 14.79 29.92
C VAL A 135 -9.51 16.25 30.24
N ARG A 136 -9.40 17.17 29.28
CA ARG A 136 -9.81 18.58 29.44
C ARG A 136 -11.27 18.77 29.87
N LYS A 137 -12.15 17.78 29.64
CA LYS A 137 -13.56 17.81 30.03
C LYS A 137 -13.82 17.45 31.51
N ARG A 138 -12.80 17.09 32.31
CA ARG A 138 -12.96 16.69 33.73
C ARG A 138 -11.94 17.41 34.62
N ASN A 139 -12.42 18.30 35.49
CA ASN A 139 -11.60 19.20 36.35
C ASN A 139 -10.91 18.56 37.57
N THR A 140 -10.86 17.24 37.70
CA THR A 140 -10.49 16.55 38.96
C THR A 140 -9.21 15.69 38.88
N ARG A 141 -8.22 16.03 38.05
CA ARG A 141 -7.02 15.19 37.86
C ARG A 141 -5.71 15.88 38.29
N PRO A 142 -5.15 15.51 39.46
CA PRO A 142 -3.95 16.15 40.02
C PRO A 142 -2.71 16.08 39.11
N LEU A 143 -2.52 14.98 38.37
CA LEU A 143 -1.35 14.75 37.50
C LEU A 143 -1.27 15.66 36.26
N LEU A 144 -2.30 16.44 35.97
CA LEU A 144 -2.35 17.36 34.83
C LEU A 144 -2.62 18.81 35.26
N GLN A 145 -2.44 19.10 36.56
CA GLN A 145 -2.41 20.46 37.09
C GLN A 145 -0.98 21.01 37.01
N THR A 146 -0.39 20.95 35.82
CA THR A 146 0.94 21.47 35.50
C THR A 146 0.82 22.66 34.55
N GLU A 147 1.88 23.48 34.43
CA GLU A 147 1.88 24.62 33.48
C GLU A 147 1.66 24.17 32.03
N ASP A 148 2.10 22.96 31.67
CA ASP A 148 1.84 22.32 30.38
C ASP A 148 1.32 20.87 30.54
N PRO A 149 -0.01 20.69 30.58
CA PRO A 149 -0.65 19.38 30.66
C PRO A 149 -0.39 18.49 29.42
N GLU A 150 -0.12 19.07 28.26
CA GLU A 150 0.11 18.32 27.02
C GLU A 150 1.52 17.73 26.99
N ALA A 151 2.54 18.52 27.34
CA ALA A 151 3.90 18.02 27.52
C ALA A 151 3.96 16.94 28.61
N THR A 152 3.22 17.13 29.70
CA THR A 152 3.12 16.13 30.78
C THR A 152 2.50 14.82 30.25
N MET A 153 1.44 14.89 29.44
CA MET A 153 0.84 13.70 28.83
C MET A 153 1.80 13.01 27.85
N ARG A 154 2.54 13.77 27.04
CA ARG A 154 3.53 13.25 26.10
C ARG A 154 4.66 12.49 26.81
N ALA A 155 5.22 13.07 27.89
CA ALA A 155 6.23 12.41 28.71
C ALA A 155 5.69 11.10 29.34
N LEU A 156 4.43 11.09 29.79
CA LEU A 156 3.79 9.87 30.28
C LEU A 156 3.62 8.81 29.17
N MET A 157 3.29 9.22 27.93
CA MET A 157 3.19 8.30 26.80
C MET A 157 4.54 7.65 26.48
N GLU A 158 5.61 8.44 26.41
CA GLU A 158 6.97 7.94 26.14
C GLU A 158 7.42 6.89 27.15
N VAL A 159 7.14 7.11 28.44
CA VAL A 159 7.51 6.17 29.50
C VAL A 159 6.59 4.96 29.55
N ARG A 160 5.27 5.14 29.36
CA ARG A 160 4.28 4.09 29.64
C ARG A 160 3.87 3.25 28.45
N HIS A 161 3.92 3.78 27.22
CA HIS A 161 3.54 3.03 26.02
C HIS A 161 4.37 1.76 25.79
N PRO A 162 5.72 1.78 25.93
CA PRO A 162 6.51 0.56 25.80
C PRO A 162 6.11 -0.53 26.80
N VAL A 163 5.65 -0.13 27.99
CA VAL A 163 5.19 -1.06 29.02
C VAL A 163 3.77 -1.54 28.73
N TYR A 164 2.84 -0.67 28.31
CA TYR A 164 1.50 -1.09 27.91
C TYR A 164 1.48 -1.99 26.67
N ALA A 165 2.46 -1.85 25.77
CA ALA A 165 2.62 -2.72 24.61
C ALA A 165 2.88 -4.19 24.98
N GLN A 166 3.20 -4.49 26.24
CA GLN A 166 3.31 -5.86 26.76
C GLN A 166 1.94 -6.50 27.09
N ALA A 167 0.83 -5.77 26.90
CA ALA A 167 -0.50 -6.33 27.09
C ALA A 167 -0.83 -7.42 26.06
N ASP A 168 -1.67 -8.38 26.46
CA ASP A 168 -2.07 -9.53 25.66
C ASP A 168 -2.82 -9.13 24.38
N VAL A 169 -3.58 -8.04 24.46
CA VAL A 169 -4.39 -7.48 23.38
C VAL A 169 -4.24 -5.96 23.34
N THR A 170 -4.09 -5.39 22.14
CA THR A 170 -4.09 -3.94 21.94
C THR A 170 -5.28 -3.50 21.08
N VAL A 171 -6.00 -2.48 21.52
CA VAL A 171 -7.15 -1.91 20.80
C VAL A 171 -7.02 -0.39 20.74
N LEU A 172 -7.21 0.16 19.54
CA LEU A 172 -7.21 1.60 19.31
C LEU A 172 -8.53 2.23 19.80
N SER A 173 -8.48 2.97 20.90
CA SER A 173 -9.56 3.82 21.39
C SER A 173 -9.63 5.13 20.59
N ARG A 174 -10.21 5.03 19.38
CA ARG A 174 -10.43 6.14 18.44
C ARG A 174 -11.61 7.05 18.83
N GLU A 175 -11.83 8.11 18.07
CA GLU A 175 -13.04 8.96 18.16
C GLU A 175 -14.23 8.33 17.45
N VAL A 176 -14.66 7.19 17.96
CA VAL A 176 -15.87 6.48 17.54
C VAL A 176 -16.80 6.31 18.75
N SER A 177 -18.01 5.79 18.52
CA SER A 177 -18.91 5.46 19.62
C SER A 177 -18.22 4.48 20.58
N HIS A 178 -18.49 4.59 21.89
CA HIS A 178 -17.95 3.64 22.85
C HIS A 178 -18.38 2.19 22.54
N ASP A 179 -19.53 2.00 21.88
CA ASP A 179 -20.01 0.68 21.46
C ASP A 179 -19.12 0.09 20.35
N ARG A 180 -18.63 0.91 19.41
CA ARG A 180 -17.66 0.45 18.42
C ARG A 180 -16.34 0.05 19.06
N VAL A 181 -15.86 0.79 20.05
CA VAL A 181 -14.64 0.40 20.80
C VAL A 181 -14.88 -0.91 21.56
N VAL A 182 -16.09 -1.14 22.09
CA VAL A 182 -16.44 -2.43 22.74
C VAL A 182 -16.47 -3.57 21.73
N GLU A 183 -16.97 -3.36 20.52
CA GLU A 183 -16.89 -4.33 19.42
C GLU A 183 -15.43 -4.66 19.08
N ASP A 184 -14.59 -3.64 18.86
CA ASP A 184 -13.17 -3.81 18.56
C ASP A 184 -12.46 -4.62 19.69
N VAL A 185 -12.81 -4.38 20.96
CA VAL A 185 -12.30 -5.16 22.11
C VAL A 185 -12.78 -6.60 22.09
N MET A 186 -14.06 -6.85 21.84
CA MET A 186 -14.60 -8.22 21.79
C MET A 186 -13.99 -9.02 20.63
N GLU A 187 -13.82 -8.41 19.46
CA GLU A 187 -13.20 -9.02 18.29
C GLU A 187 -11.74 -9.39 18.58
N ALA A 188 -10.97 -8.46 19.14
CA ALA A 188 -9.55 -8.69 19.46
C ALA A 188 -9.37 -9.75 20.57
N LEU A 189 -10.24 -9.76 21.59
CA LEU A 189 -10.26 -10.80 22.61
C LEU A 189 -10.64 -12.16 22.03
N ASP A 190 -11.59 -12.23 21.11
CA ASP A 190 -12.04 -13.50 20.54
C ASP A 190 -10.95 -14.13 19.67
N LEU A 191 -10.18 -13.31 18.95
CA LEU A 191 -8.99 -13.76 18.21
C LEU A 191 -7.87 -14.24 19.14
N HIS A 192 -7.61 -13.52 20.24
CA HIS A 192 -6.59 -13.90 21.22
C HIS A 192 -6.95 -15.21 21.94
N ILE A 193 -8.23 -15.39 22.31
CA ILE A 193 -8.71 -16.55 23.05
C ILE A 193 -8.91 -17.78 22.15
N ASN A 194 -9.29 -17.58 20.89
CA ASN A 194 -9.58 -18.65 19.92
C ASN A 194 -8.60 -18.59 18.73
N PRO A 195 -7.32 -18.97 18.90
CA PRO A 195 -6.30 -18.85 17.84
C PRO A 195 -6.60 -19.71 16.60
N SER A 196 -7.31 -20.84 16.74
CA SER A 196 -7.77 -21.63 15.59
C SER A 196 -8.74 -20.87 14.68
N ARG A 197 -9.49 -19.91 15.24
CA ARG A 197 -10.34 -18.98 14.48
C ARG A 197 -9.51 -17.90 13.80
N ALA A 198 -8.42 -17.44 14.40
CA ALA A 198 -7.46 -16.57 13.72
C ALA A 198 -6.84 -17.29 12.52
N THR A 199 -6.44 -18.56 12.67
CA THR A 199 -5.95 -19.41 11.57
C THR A 199 -7.03 -19.71 10.53
N GLN A 200 -8.27 -19.99 10.92
CA GLN A 200 -9.38 -20.20 9.98
C GLN A 200 -9.79 -18.93 9.26
N ILE A 201 -9.80 -17.76 9.90
CA ILE A 201 -10.04 -16.48 9.25
C ILE A 201 -8.86 -16.15 8.33
N GLN A 202 -7.61 -16.41 8.73
CA GLN A 202 -6.46 -16.28 7.83
C GLN A 202 -6.54 -17.25 6.65
N HIS A 203 -6.96 -18.50 6.84
CA HIS A 203 -7.15 -19.47 5.77
C HIS A 203 -8.36 -19.16 4.89
N LEU A 204 -9.49 -18.68 5.43
CA LEU A 204 -10.65 -18.23 4.66
C LEU A 204 -10.33 -16.93 3.90
N THR A 205 -9.63 -15.98 4.52
CA THR A 205 -9.16 -14.75 3.87
C THR A 205 -8.10 -15.08 2.82
N SER A 206 -7.22 -16.05 3.07
CA SER A 206 -6.21 -16.55 2.12
C SER A 206 -6.85 -17.33 0.97
N PHE A 207 -7.86 -18.16 1.23
CA PHE A 207 -8.63 -18.92 0.24
C PHE A 207 -9.53 -18.00 -0.61
N MET A 208 -10.16 -17.00 0.00
CA MET A 208 -10.89 -15.96 -0.74
C MET A 208 -9.94 -15.04 -1.54
N LYS A 209 -8.69 -14.85 -1.08
CA LYS A 209 -7.60 -14.20 -1.84
C LYS A 209 -6.95 -15.09 -2.91
N GLN A 210 -7.30 -16.37 -3.03
CA GLN A 210 -6.79 -17.26 -4.10
C GLN A 210 -7.60 -17.18 -5.39
N GLN A 211 -8.73 -16.47 -5.42
CA GLN A 211 -9.35 -16.12 -6.69
C GLN A 211 -8.65 -14.89 -7.27
N PRO A 212 -8.26 -14.91 -8.55
CA PRO A 212 -7.63 -13.75 -9.17
C PRO A 212 -8.55 -12.55 -9.07
N SER A 213 -8.02 -11.45 -8.54
CA SER A 213 -8.68 -10.16 -8.52
C SER A 213 -9.01 -9.75 -9.95
N ARG A 214 -10.23 -9.24 -10.16
CA ARG A 214 -10.70 -8.77 -11.46
C ARG A 214 -10.96 -7.28 -11.38
N VAL A 215 -10.30 -6.51 -12.25
CA VAL A 215 -10.58 -5.09 -12.47
C VAL A 215 -11.16 -4.95 -13.87
N ASN A 216 -12.37 -4.41 -13.97
CA ASN A 216 -12.99 -4.12 -15.26
C ASN A 216 -12.58 -2.72 -15.74
N VAL A 217 -12.28 -2.58 -17.03
CA VAL A 217 -12.04 -1.29 -17.68
C VAL A 217 -13.26 -0.97 -18.55
N PRO A 218 -14.23 -0.21 -18.03
CA PRO A 218 -15.48 0.04 -18.74
C PRO A 218 -15.23 1.06 -19.85
N LEU A 219 -15.22 0.58 -21.10
CA LEU A 219 -15.09 1.39 -22.31
C LEU A 219 -16.30 1.20 -23.21
N SER A 220 -16.75 2.31 -23.82
CA SER A 220 -17.91 2.32 -24.72
C SER A 220 -17.66 1.56 -26.04
N GLY A 221 -18.74 1.08 -26.64
CA GLY A 221 -18.71 0.47 -27.98
C GLY A 221 -18.14 -0.95 -28.04
N GLY A 222 -18.30 -1.75 -26.97
CA GLY A 222 -17.82 -3.13 -26.93
C GLY A 222 -16.29 -3.26 -26.86
N ARG A 223 -15.64 -2.22 -26.30
CA ARG A 223 -14.19 -2.13 -26.10
C ARG A 223 -13.79 -2.37 -24.65
N GLU A 224 -14.75 -2.68 -23.78
CA GLU A 224 -14.47 -3.10 -22.40
C GLU A 224 -13.61 -4.36 -22.39
N TYR A 225 -12.78 -4.46 -21.35
CA TYR A 225 -11.94 -5.62 -21.10
C TYR A 225 -11.68 -5.75 -19.61
N ASP A 226 -11.25 -6.94 -19.21
CA ASP A 226 -10.86 -7.22 -17.85
C ASP A 226 -9.34 -7.24 -17.69
N ILE A 227 -8.91 -6.91 -16.48
CA ILE A 227 -7.58 -7.16 -15.96
C ILE A 227 -7.76 -8.22 -14.88
N ARG A 228 -7.13 -9.39 -15.07
CA ARG A 228 -7.07 -10.45 -14.07
C ARG A 228 -5.71 -10.42 -13.40
N ILE A 229 -5.71 -10.46 -12.08
CA ILE A 229 -4.53 -10.21 -11.25
C ILE A 229 -4.44 -11.34 -10.23
N GLY A 230 -3.27 -11.97 -10.15
CA GLY A 230 -3.03 -13.04 -9.20
C GLY A 230 -1.94 -13.96 -9.70
N ARG A 231 -1.70 -15.05 -8.96
CA ARG A 231 -0.59 -15.97 -9.25
C ARG A 231 -1.01 -17.10 -10.19
N GLY A 232 -0.13 -17.46 -11.13
CA GLY A 232 -0.31 -18.63 -12.01
C GLY A 232 -1.24 -18.41 -13.20
N LEU A 233 -1.55 -17.16 -13.55
CA LEU A 233 -2.42 -16.82 -14.68
C LEU A 233 -1.81 -17.14 -16.04
N ILE A 234 -0.49 -17.29 -16.16
CA ILE A 234 0.14 -17.68 -17.44
C ILE A 234 -0.30 -19.06 -17.91
N ASP A 235 -0.72 -19.95 -17.00
CA ASP A 235 -1.23 -21.28 -17.35
C ASP A 235 -2.64 -21.22 -17.95
N ALA A 236 -3.38 -20.13 -17.72
CA ALA A 236 -4.72 -19.92 -18.24
C ALA A 236 -4.77 -19.26 -19.61
N VAL A 237 -3.64 -18.76 -20.15
CA VAL A 237 -3.59 -17.99 -21.42
C VAL A 237 -4.29 -18.72 -22.57
N GLY A 238 -4.10 -20.03 -22.68
CA GLY A 238 -4.76 -20.85 -23.70
C GLY A 238 -6.27 -20.89 -23.59
N ALA A 239 -6.80 -21.11 -22.38
CA ALA A 239 -8.23 -21.12 -22.13
C ALA A 239 -8.85 -19.74 -22.43
N GLU A 240 -8.21 -18.67 -21.97
CA GLU A 240 -8.64 -17.30 -22.25
C GLU A 240 -8.64 -16.97 -23.74
N ALA A 241 -7.60 -17.36 -24.46
CA ALA A 241 -7.52 -17.15 -25.90
C ALA A 241 -8.63 -17.89 -26.66
N ARG A 242 -8.97 -19.12 -26.22
CA ARG A 242 -10.07 -19.91 -26.77
C ARG A 242 -11.42 -19.27 -26.48
N ASP A 243 -11.64 -18.75 -25.27
CA ASP A 243 -12.89 -18.09 -24.88
C ASP A 243 -13.10 -16.77 -25.64
N LEU A 244 -12.01 -16.10 -26.01
CA LEU A 244 -12.02 -14.99 -26.96
C LEU A 244 -12.28 -15.47 -28.41
N GLY A 245 -12.41 -16.76 -28.67
CA GLY A 245 -12.71 -17.34 -29.99
C GLY A 245 -11.53 -17.34 -30.95
N ALA A 246 -10.29 -17.31 -30.44
CA ALA A 246 -9.09 -17.43 -31.27
C ALA A 246 -8.86 -18.89 -31.69
N ARG A 247 -8.36 -19.09 -32.91
CA ARG A 247 -7.94 -20.41 -33.42
C ARG A 247 -6.43 -20.52 -33.53
N ALA A 248 -5.75 -19.38 -33.65
CA ALA A 248 -4.31 -19.27 -33.55
C ALA A 248 -3.90 -18.08 -32.67
N ALA A 249 -2.67 -18.15 -32.14
CA ALA A 249 -2.07 -17.10 -31.34
C ALA A 249 -0.60 -16.88 -31.68
N GLY A 250 -0.21 -15.64 -31.97
CA GLY A 250 1.19 -15.27 -32.12
C GLY A 250 1.73 -14.69 -30.81
N ILE A 251 2.72 -15.34 -30.21
CA ILE A 251 3.37 -14.86 -28.98
C ILE A 251 4.49 -13.90 -29.38
N VAL A 252 4.39 -12.64 -28.97
CA VAL A 252 5.44 -11.64 -29.13
C VAL A 252 6.08 -11.41 -27.77
N THR A 253 7.40 -11.56 -27.68
CA THR A 253 8.15 -11.50 -26.42
C THR A 253 9.60 -11.07 -26.67
N ASP A 254 10.37 -10.82 -25.62
CA ASP A 254 11.82 -10.66 -25.72
C ASP A 254 12.54 -11.99 -25.42
N GLU A 255 13.81 -12.09 -25.84
CA GLU A 255 14.62 -13.31 -25.69
C GLU A 255 14.79 -13.78 -24.23
N THR A 256 14.82 -12.87 -23.25
CA THR A 256 14.95 -13.23 -21.83
C THR A 256 13.64 -13.81 -21.31
N VAL A 257 12.52 -13.13 -21.57
CA VAL A 257 11.19 -13.57 -21.16
C VAL A 257 10.77 -14.85 -21.90
N ALA A 258 11.17 -15.02 -23.16
CA ALA A 258 10.96 -16.25 -23.92
C ALA A 258 11.57 -17.46 -23.21
N GLY A 259 12.81 -17.34 -22.70
CA GLY A 259 13.50 -18.40 -21.98
C GLY A 259 12.87 -18.75 -20.63
N LEU A 260 12.18 -17.80 -19.99
CA LEU A 260 11.53 -18.01 -18.69
C LEU A 260 10.10 -18.55 -18.80
N TYR A 261 9.30 -17.98 -19.72
CA TYR A 261 7.84 -18.19 -19.75
C TYR A 261 7.29 -18.56 -21.12
N GLY A 262 8.07 -18.39 -22.20
CA GLY A 262 7.59 -18.61 -23.58
C GLY A 262 7.03 -20.00 -23.80
N GLU A 263 7.77 -21.03 -23.38
CA GLU A 263 7.34 -22.42 -23.52
C GLU A 263 6.12 -22.77 -22.67
N ARG A 264 5.99 -22.17 -21.48
CA ARG A 264 4.84 -22.38 -20.59
C ARG A 264 3.56 -21.79 -21.20
N VAL A 265 3.64 -20.59 -21.77
CA VAL A 265 2.53 -19.96 -22.49
C VAL A 265 2.19 -20.73 -23.78
N ARG A 266 3.20 -21.17 -24.55
CA ARG A 266 3.02 -22.02 -25.73
C ARG A 266 2.28 -23.31 -25.38
N ALA A 267 2.69 -23.99 -24.33
CA ALA A 267 2.05 -25.22 -23.86
C ALA A 267 0.59 -25.00 -23.45
N SER A 268 0.27 -23.88 -22.77
CA SER A 268 -1.11 -23.52 -22.43
C SER A 268 -1.98 -23.33 -23.69
N LEU A 269 -1.47 -22.62 -24.70
CA LEU A 269 -2.17 -22.41 -25.98
C LEU A 269 -2.39 -23.72 -26.75
N GLU A 270 -1.38 -24.59 -26.80
CA GLU A 270 -1.46 -25.89 -27.47
C GLU A 270 -2.43 -26.85 -26.76
N ALA A 271 -2.44 -26.87 -25.42
CA ALA A 271 -3.42 -27.61 -24.65
C ALA A 271 -4.86 -27.12 -24.91
N ALA A 272 -5.02 -25.83 -25.17
CA ALA A 272 -6.25 -25.23 -25.65
C ALA A 272 -6.47 -25.40 -27.16
N GLY A 273 -5.68 -26.23 -27.86
CA GLY A 273 -5.87 -26.58 -29.27
C GLY A 273 -5.66 -25.42 -30.25
N LEU A 274 -4.99 -24.35 -29.83
CA LEU A 274 -4.64 -23.23 -30.70
C LEU A 274 -3.34 -23.54 -31.44
N ARG A 275 -3.27 -23.12 -32.69
CA ARG A 275 -2.01 -23.06 -33.43
C ARG A 275 -1.22 -21.85 -32.96
N CYS A 276 0.01 -22.02 -32.51
CA CYS A 276 0.80 -20.90 -31.99
C CYS A 276 2.28 -20.93 -32.39
N GLY A 277 2.94 -19.79 -32.27
CA GLY A 277 4.38 -19.65 -32.46
C GLY A 277 4.94 -18.44 -31.72
N ILE A 278 6.24 -18.49 -31.40
CA ILE A 278 6.94 -17.42 -30.69
C ILE A 278 7.72 -16.54 -31.67
N ILE A 279 7.61 -15.23 -31.49
CA ILE A 279 8.41 -14.20 -32.14
C ILE A 279 9.16 -13.46 -31.04
N ALA A 280 10.44 -13.82 -30.86
CA ALA A 280 11.33 -13.17 -29.91
C ALA A 280 12.07 -12.00 -30.56
N VAL A 281 12.13 -10.87 -29.84
CA VAL A 281 12.96 -9.70 -30.17
C VAL A 281 14.09 -9.56 -29.13
N PRO A 282 15.17 -8.81 -29.41
CA PRO A 282 16.16 -8.49 -28.40
C PRO A 282 15.54 -7.77 -27.19
N PRO A 283 16.05 -7.96 -25.97
CA PRO A 283 15.55 -7.24 -24.80
C PRO A 283 15.92 -5.75 -24.84
N GLY A 284 15.10 -4.92 -24.19
CA GLY A 284 15.37 -3.50 -23.95
C GLY A 284 14.70 -2.52 -24.91
N GLU A 285 14.79 -1.23 -24.55
CA GLU A 285 14.06 -0.12 -25.21
C GLU A 285 14.38 0.04 -26.71
N ALA A 286 15.58 -0.35 -27.15
CA ALA A 286 15.99 -0.30 -28.56
C ALA A 286 15.11 -1.18 -29.48
N SER A 287 14.41 -2.16 -28.92
CA SER A 287 13.46 -2.99 -29.67
C SER A 287 12.17 -2.26 -30.04
N LYS A 288 11.89 -1.09 -29.47
CA LYS A 288 10.82 -0.20 -29.94
C LYS A 288 11.30 0.59 -31.16
N SER A 289 11.49 -0.09 -32.27
CA SER A 289 12.02 0.48 -33.51
C SER A 289 11.29 -0.02 -34.75
N TYR A 290 11.41 0.71 -35.86
CA TYR A 290 10.81 0.32 -37.14
C TYR A 290 11.23 -1.06 -37.61
N SER A 291 12.50 -1.43 -37.41
CA SER A 291 13.05 -2.72 -37.83
C SER A 291 12.42 -3.88 -37.07
N GLN A 292 12.29 -3.77 -35.75
CA GLN A 292 11.63 -4.80 -34.95
C GLN A 292 10.12 -4.83 -35.20
N PHE A 293 9.47 -3.67 -35.38
CA PHE A 293 8.06 -3.62 -35.76
C PHE A 293 7.78 -4.36 -37.08
N ALA A 294 8.61 -4.15 -38.10
CA ALA A 294 8.50 -4.87 -39.36
C ALA A 294 8.69 -6.38 -39.16
N ARG A 295 9.75 -6.78 -38.43
CA ARG A 295 10.02 -8.19 -38.11
C ARG A 295 8.86 -8.86 -37.37
N VAL A 296 8.25 -8.19 -36.40
CA VAL A 296 7.10 -8.71 -35.66
C VAL A 296 5.89 -8.87 -36.58
N CYS A 297 5.59 -7.88 -37.41
CA CYS A 297 4.50 -7.96 -38.38
C CYS A 297 4.69 -9.12 -39.37
N ASP A 298 5.88 -9.26 -39.95
CA ASP A 298 6.20 -10.33 -40.89
C ASP A 298 6.18 -11.71 -40.23
N GLY A 299 6.63 -11.81 -38.98
CA GLY A 299 6.55 -13.03 -38.17
C GLY A 299 5.10 -13.46 -37.93
N LEU A 300 4.23 -12.53 -37.52
CA LEU A 300 2.80 -12.79 -37.33
C LEU A 300 2.10 -13.20 -38.63
N LEU A 301 2.45 -12.57 -39.76
CA LEU A 301 1.92 -12.95 -41.08
C LEU A 301 2.41 -14.33 -41.52
N SER A 302 3.68 -14.65 -41.29
CA SER A 302 4.26 -15.96 -41.60
C SER A 302 3.62 -17.08 -40.79
N GLN A 303 3.26 -16.77 -39.54
CA GLN A 303 2.43 -17.63 -38.69
C GLN A 303 0.95 -17.61 -39.08
N LYS A 304 0.55 -17.05 -40.23
CA LYS A 304 -0.85 -17.03 -40.71
C LYS A 304 -1.84 -16.57 -39.64
N ILE A 305 -1.50 -15.52 -38.89
CA ILE A 305 -2.42 -14.89 -37.95
C ILE A 305 -3.46 -14.10 -38.76
N GLU A 306 -4.74 -14.38 -38.50
CA GLU A 306 -5.89 -13.74 -39.16
C GLU A 306 -6.63 -12.78 -38.22
N ARG A 307 -7.65 -12.09 -38.74
CA ARG A 307 -8.41 -11.08 -37.97
C ARG A 307 -9.12 -11.66 -36.74
N GLY A 308 -9.54 -12.91 -36.84
CA GLY A 308 -10.16 -13.68 -35.75
C GLY A 308 -9.15 -14.37 -34.84
N ASP A 309 -7.85 -14.16 -35.00
CA ASP A 309 -6.83 -14.73 -34.13
C ASP A 309 -6.37 -13.73 -33.07
N LEU A 310 -5.31 -14.07 -32.34
CA LEU A 310 -4.83 -13.32 -31.20
C LEU A 310 -3.32 -13.05 -31.27
N VAL A 311 -2.90 -11.88 -30.83
CA VAL A 311 -1.50 -11.60 -30.46
C VAL A 311 -1.38 -11.65 -28.94
N VAL A 312 -0.42 -12.40 -28.42
CA VAL A 312 -0.11 -12.48 -26.99
C VAL A 312 1.16 -11.66 -26.74
N ALA A 313 1.04 -10.53 -26.06
CA ALA A 313 2.18 -9.70 -25.67
C ALA A 313 2.72 -10.19 -24.32
N LEU A 314 3.79 -10.98 -24.34
CA LEU A 314 4.39 -11.59 -23.15
C LEU A 314 5.70 -10.87 -22.80
N GLY A 315 5.68 -9.99 -21.81
CA GLY A 315 6.88 -9.22 -21.43
C GLY A 315 6.60 -7.95 -20.64
N GLY A 316 7.61 -7.09 -20.52
CA GLY A 316 7.45 -5.75 -19.94
C GLY A 316 6.80 -4.75 -20.90
N GLY A 317 6.81 -3.47 -20.53
CA GLY A 317 6.17 -2.39 -21.31
C GLY A 317 6.69 -2.26 -22.75
N VAL A 318 7.97 -2.56 -22.98
CA VAL A 318 8.59 -2.55 -24.32
C VAL A 318 7.88 -3.52 -25.26
N VAL A 319 7.73 -4.77 -24.83
CA VAL A 319 7.04 -5.82 -25.59
C VAL A 319 5.56 -5.46 -25.73
N GLY A 320 4.92 -5.00 -24.65
CA GLY A 320 3.52 -4.59 -24.66
C GLY A 320 3.21 -3.53 -25.72
N ASP A 321 4.04 -2.49 -25.80
CA ASP A 321 3.90 -1.42 -26.78
C ASP A 321 4.13 -1.90 -28.21
N LEU A 322 5.22 -2.64 -28.44
CA LEU A 322 5.58 -3.15 -29.76
C LEU A 322 4.52 -4.11 -30.30
N ALA A 323 4.15 -5.12 -29.49
CA ALA A 323 3.17 -6.13 -29.85
C ALA A 323 1.78 -5.52 -30.03
N GLY A 324 1.39 -4.59 -29.15
CA GLY A 324 0.13 -3.86 -29.26
C GLY A 324 0.05 -3.03 -30.54
N PHE A 325 1.13 -2.35 -30.92
CA PHE A 325 1.17 -1.53 -32.14
C PHE A 325 1.19 -2.40 -33.41
N SER A 326 1.93 -3.51 -33.38
CA SER A 326 1.85 -4.55 -34.41
C SER A 326 0.43 -5.09 -34.55
N ALA A 327 -0.26 -5.40 -33.45
CA ALA A 327 -1.66 -5.85 -33.48
C ALA A 327 -2.62 -4.78 -34.01
N ALA A 328 -2.40 -3.50 -33.70
CA ALA A 328 -3.20 -2.39 -34.20
C ALA A 328 -3.09 -2.25 -35.73
N SER A 329 -1.89 -2.47 -36.27
CA SER A 329 -1.56 -2.28 -37.69
C SER A 329 -1.85 -3.51 -38.53
N LEU A 330 -1.54 -4.70 -38.02
CA LEU A 330 -1.70 -5.97 -38.72
C LEU A 330 -3.16 -6.14 -39.16
N ARG A 331 -3.38 -6.32 -40.48
CA ARG A 331 -4.72 -6.47 -41.08
C ARG A 331 -5.72 -5.38 -40.64
N ARG A 332 -5.23 -4.18 -40.35
CA ARG A 332 -6.01 -3.04 -39.83
C ARG A 332 -6.71 -3.36 -38.51
N GLY A 333 -6.03 -4.09 -37.63
CA GLY A 333 -6.50 -4.44 -36.30
C GLY A 333 -6.75 -5.94 -36.15
N VAL A 334 -5.88 -6.60 -35.39
CA VAL A 334 -6.07 -7.93 -34.80
C VAL A 334 -6.24 -7.76 -33.29
N ARG A 335 -6.90 -8.73 -32.66
CA ARG A 335 -7.10 -8.76 -31.20
C ARG A 335 -5.78 -9.08 -30.52
N PHE A 336 -5.56 -8.53 -29.34
CA PHE A 336 -4.39 -8.89 -28.54
C PHE A 336 -4.71 -8.96 -27.06
N VAL A 337 -3.89 -9.70 -26.32
CA VAL A 337 -3.90 -9.77 -24.86
C VAL A 337 -2.54 -9.37 -24.32
N GLN A 338 -2.54 -8.67 -23.18
CA GLN A 338 -1.32 -8.31 -22.46
C GLN A 338 -1.06 -9.35 -21.38
N VAL A 339 0.15 -9.88 -21.32
CA VAL A 339 0.65 -10.75 -20.24
C VAL A 339 1.90 -10.07 -19.66
N PRO A 340 1.71 -8.98 -18.88
CA PRO A 340 2.80 -8.16 -18.37
C PRO A 340 3.67 -8.90 -17.34
N THR A 341 4.99 -8.90 -17.54
CA THR A 341 5.95 -9.64 -16.68
C THR A 341 6.85 -8.74 -15.83
N THR A 342 6.67 -7.43 -15.86
CA THR A 342 7.37 -6.48 -14.98
C THR A 342 6.36 -5.75 -14.10
N LEU A 343 6.75 -5.32 -12.90
CA LEU A 343 5.84 -4.61 -12.00
C LEU A 343 5.33 -3.32 -12.68
N LEU A 344 6.23 -2.57 -13.31
CA LEU A 344 5.90 -1.40 -14.12
C LEU A 344 4.80 -1.68 -15.16
N ALA A 345 4.90 -2.79 -15.89
CA ALA A 345 3.91 -3.14 -16.89
C ALA A 345 2.58 -3.58 -16.27
N GLN A 346 2.62 -4.30 -15.15
CA GLN A 346 1.41 -4.76 -14.43
C GLN A 346 0.61 -3.60 -13.84
N VAL A 347 1.28 -2.56 -13.32
CA VAL A 347 0.61 -1.45 -12.63
C VAL A 347 0.30 -0.26 -13.53
N ASP A 348 1.03 -0.14 -14.65
CA ASP A 348 0.92 1.03 -15.53
C ASP A 348 0.77 0.63 -17.00
N SER A 349 1.84 0.27 -17.70
CA SER A 349 1.85 0.33 -19.18
C SER A 349 0.88 -0.64 -19.88
N SER A 350 0.45 -1.72 -19.24
CA SER A 350 -0.51 -2.67 -19.84
C SER A 350 -1.96 -2.17 -19.86
N VAL A 351 -2.27 -1.07 -19.16
CA VAL A 351 -3.62 -0.51 -19.04
C VAL A 351 -3.71 0.80 -19.81
N GLY A 352 -4.77 0.97 -20.59
CA GLY A 352 -5.08 2.24 -21.28
C GLY A 352 -4.76 2.29 -22.77
N GLY A 353 -4.35 1.18 -23.38
CA GLY A 353 -4.37 0.96 -24.84
C GLY A 353 -3.38 1.81 -25.65
N LYS A 354 -2.44 2.52 -25.00
CA LYS A 354 -1.35 3.16 -25.74
C LYS A 354 -0.37 2.10 -26.19
N THR A 355 0.00 2.15 -27.46
CA THR A 355 0.94 1.22 -28.07
C THR A 355 1.79 1.99 -29.07
N GLY A 356 3.06 1.63 -29.22
CA GLY A 356 3.91 2.35 -30.17
C GLY A 356 5.37 1.93 -30.19
N ILE A 357 6.12 2.65 -31.01
CA ILE A 357 7.57 2.52 -31.17
C ILE A 357 8.23 3.89 -31.08
N ASN A 358 9.54 3.87 -30.91
CA ASN A 358 10.38 5.05 -30.91
C ASN A 358 10.81 5.40 -32.34
N SER A 359 11.14 6.66 -32.54
CA SER A 359 11.79 7.16 -33.76
C SER A 359 13.10 7.86 -33.40
N PRO A 360 13.98 8.17 -34.37
CA PRO A 360 15.15 9.00 -34.13
C PRO A 360 14.84 10.38 -33.53
N HIS A 361 13.59 10.84 -33.63
CA HIS A 361 13.13 12.11 -33.07
C HIS A 361 12.60 12.00 -31.64
N GLY A 362 12.43 10.79 -31.08
CA GLY A 362 11.98 10.61 -29.71
C GLY A 362 11.21 9.32 -29.45
N LYS A 363 10.97 9.05 -28.16
CA LYS A 363 10.22 7.89 -27.68
C LYS A 363 8.72 8.01 -27.98
N ASN A 364 8.06 6.88 -28.25
CA ASN A 364 6.60 6.76 -28.38
C ASN A 364 5.90 7.71 -29.38
N LEU A 365 6.64 8.30 -30.32
CA LEU A 365 6.07 9.28 -31.26
C LEU A 365 5.23 8.62 -32.37
N ILE A 366 5.38 7.31 -32.58
CA ILE A 366 4.69 6.55 -33.62
C ILE A 366 3.91 5.43 -32.94
N GLY A 367 2.59 5.47 -33.02
CA GLY A 367 1.76 4.54 -32.26
C GLY A 367 0.27 4.60 -32.58
N ALA A 368 -0.50 3.87 -31.79
CA ALA A 368 -1.96 3.84 -31.88
C ALA A 368 -2.58 3.65 -30.49
N PHE A 369 -3.80 4.18 -30.32
CA PHE A 369 -4.69 3.78 -29.24
C PHE A 369 -5.42 2.50 -29.68
N HIS A 370 -4.98 1.34 -29.14
CA HIS A 370 -5.53 0.02 -29.42
C HIS A 370 -5.68 -0.75 -28.11
N GLN A 371 -6.93 -0.99 -27.71
CA GLN A 371 -7.23 -1.63 -26.42
C GLN A 371 -7.03 -3.15 -26.49
N PRO A 372 -6.43 -3.77 -25.46
CA PRO A 372 -6.38 -5.22 -25.37
C PRO A 372 -7.78 -5.81 -25.17
N ARG A 373 -7.93 -7.11 -25.41
CA ARG A 373 -9.14 -7.86 -25.07
C ARG A 373 -9.12 -8.44 -23.66
N LEU A 374 -7.93 -8.54 -23.07
CA LEU A 374 -7.69 -9.03 -21.72
C LEU A 374 -6.28 -8.63 -21.29
N VAL A 375 -6.10 -8.37 -20.00
CA VAL A 375 -4.79 -8.27 -19.35
C VAL A 375 -4.70 -9.38 -18.30
N LEU A 376 -3.64 -10.18 -18.35
CA LEU A 376 -3.33 -11.24 -17.39
C LEU A 376 -2.07 -10.85 -16.60
N ALA A 377 -2.26 -10.14 -15.49
CA ALA A 377 -1.19 -9.75 -14.58
C ALA A 377 -0.85 -10.91 -13.63
N ASP A 378 -0.05 -11.86 -14.12
CA ASP A 378 0.45 -12.94 -13.29
C ASP A 378 1.53 -12.43 -12.32
N THR A 379 1.20 -12.28 -11.05
CA THR A 379 2.13 -11.69 -10.06
C THR A 379 3.27 -12.64 -9.68
N ALA A 380 3.19 -13.92 -10.06
CA ALA A 380 4.28 -14.88 -9.91
C ALA A 380 5.40 -14.65 -10.95
N THR A 381 5.15 -13.97 -12.07
CA THR A 381 6.24 -13.64 -13.01
C THR A 381 7.21 -12.61 -12.44
N LEU A 382 6.79 -11.88 -11.41
CA LEU A 382 7.64 -10.92 -10.71
C LEU A 382 8.67 -11.61 -9.80
N ASP A 383 8.52 -12.91 -9.51
CA ASP A 383 9.47 -13.67 -8.67
C ASP A 383 10.85 -13.83 -9.33
N THR A 384 10.93 -13.74 -10.67
CA THR A 384 12.20 -13.78 -11.40
C THR A 384 12.67 -12.39 -11.86
N LEU A 385 11.92 -11.33 -11.53
CA LEU A 385 12.29 -9.97 -11.89
C LEU A 385 13.50 -9.52 -11.06
N SER A 386 14.44 -8.83 -11.68
CA SER A 386 15.58 -8.31 -10.94
C SER A 386 15.11 -7.30 -9.88
N GLU A 387 15.83 -7.24 -8.75
CA GLU A 387 15.48 -6.31 -7.67
C GLU A 387 15.45 -4.85 -8.15
N ARG A 388 16.36 -4.47 -9.05
CA ARG A 388 16.39 -3.12 -9.64
C ARG A 388 15.11 -2.81 -10.44
N GLU A 389 14.66 -3.74 -11.27
CA GLU A 389 13.42 -3.56 -12.04
C GLU A 389 12.16 -3.62 -11.16
N MET A 390 12.18 -4.42 -10.08
CA MET A 390 11.12 -4.44 -9.08
C MET A 390 11.00 -3.07 -8.38
N ARG A 391 12.12 -2.50 -7.94
CA ARG A 391 12.18 -1.15 -7.37
C ARG A 391 11.70 -0.11 -8.37
N ALA A 392 12.17 -0.18 -9.62
CA ALA A 392 11.75 0.76 -10.67
C ALA A 392 10.23 0.74 -10.88
N GLY A 393 9.61 -0.44 -10.93
CA GLY A 393 8.14 -0.54 -10.99
C GLY A 393 7.44 -0.04 -9.72
N TYR A 394 8.08 -0.13 -8.55
CA TYR A 394 7.50 0.34 -7.29
C TYR A 394 7.35 1.88 -7.24
N ALA A 395 8.20 2.63 -7.94
CA ALA A 395 8.06 4.09 -8.03
C ALA A 395 6.67 4.49 -8.56
N GLU A 396 6.17 3.74 -9.55
CA GLU A 396 4.83 3.93 -10.13
C GLU A 396 3.71 3.51 -9.19
N VAL A 397 3.92 2.45 -8.39
CA VAL A 397 2.97 2.06 -7.33
C VAL A 397 2.79 3.20 -6.33
N ALA A 398 3.89 3.73 -5.79
CA ALA A 398 3.84 4.84 -4.85
C ALA A 398 3.22 6.10 -5.48
N LYS A 399 3.49 6.37 -6.77
CA LYS A 399 2.95 7.51 -7.52
C LYS A 399 1.42 7.56 -7.47
N TYR A 400 0.72 6.43 -7.61
CA TYR A 400 -0.75 6.43 -7.55
C TYR A 400 -1.29 6.97 -6.22
N GLY A 401 -0.66 6.60 -5.10
CA GLY A 401 -1.03 7.15 -3.80
C GLY A 401 -0.75 8.65 -3.70
N LEU A 402 0.39 9.10 -4.23
CA LEU A 402 0.75 10.52 -4.25
C LEU A 402 -0.18 11.38 -5.12
N ILE A 403 -0.75 10.82 -6.18
CA ILE A 403 -1.64 11.55 -7.09
C ILE A 403 -2.98 11.88 -6.44
N GLY A 404 -3.66 10.88 -5.86
CA GLY A 404 -5.06 11.03 -5.48
C GLY A 404 -5.55 10.12 -4.36
N ASP A 405 -4.67 9.37 -3.70
CA ASP A 405 -5.06 8.37 -2.71
C ASP A 405 -4.04 8.31 -1.56
N ALA A 406 -4.20 9.22 -0.60
CA ALA A 406 -3.31 9.30 0.55
C ALA A 406 -3.32 8.00 1.35
N ASP A 407 -4.49 7.37 1.55
CA ASP A 407 -4.63 6.11 2.28
C ASP A 407 -3.85 4.98 1.60
N PHE A 408 -3.85 4.92 0.26
CA PHE A 408 -3.02 3.97 -0.48
C PHE A 408 -1.52 4.24 -0.33
N PHE A 409 -1.11 5.51 -0.26
CA PHE A 409 0.29 5.84 0.04
C PHE A 409 0.70 5.38 1.46
N GLU A 410 -0.14 5.62 2.47
CA GLU A 410 0.11 5.14 3.84
C GLU A 410 0.12 3.61 3.91
N TRP A 411 -0.73 2.95 3.14
CA TRP A 411 -0.73 1.50 3.00
C TRP A 411 0.58 1.00 2.38
N CYS A 412 1.09 1.66 1.33
CA CYS A 412 2.39 1.36 0.74
C CYS A 412 3.52 1.51 1.77
N GLU A 413 3.53 2.57 2.58
CA GLU A 413 4.50 2.75 3.66
C GLU A 413 4.53 1.57 4.63
N ALA A 414 3.37 1.03 4.98
CA ALA A 414 3.26 -0.09 5.90
C ALA A 414 3.55 -1.47 5.27
N ASN A 415 3.37 -1.63 3.94
CA ASN A 415 3.29 -2.96 3.31
C ASN A 415 4.31 -3.20 2.18
N TRP A 416 5.17 -2.23 1.84
CA TRP A 416 6.10 -2.35 0.71
C TRP A 416 6.97 -3.62 0.74
N ALA A 417 7.41 -4.05 1.92
CA ALA A 417 8.20 -5.27 2.06
C ALA A 417 7.46 -6.53 1.58
N GLY A 418 6.15 -6.62 1.84
CA GLY A 418 5.29 -7.72 1.39
C GLY A 418 5.10 -7.73 -0.13
N ILE A 419 5.05 -6.55 -0.77
CA ILE A 419 5.00 -6.41 -2.22
C ILE A 419 6.28 -7.02 -2.85
N PHE A 420 7.43 -6.71 -2.26
CA PHE A 420 8.73 -7.19 -2.73
C PHE A 420 8.88 -8.70 -2.51
N SER A 421 8.49 -9.22 -1.36
CA SER A 421 8.59 -10.65 -1.04
C SER A 421 7.58 -11.54 -1.78
N GLY A 422 6.61 -10.97 -2.50
CA GLY A 422 5.59 -11.73 -3.24
C GLY A 422 4.44 -12.22 -2.38
N GLY A 423 4.19 -11.54 -1.26
CA GLY A 423 3.01 -11.75 -0.44
C GLY A 423 1.72 -11.25 -1.11
N PRO A 424 0.56 -11.43 -0.46
CA PRO A 424 -0.73 -10.95 -0.96
C PRO A 424 -0.79 -9.42 -1.15
N GLU A 425 0.13 -8.68 -0.52
CA GLU A 425 0.32 -7.24 -0.72
C GLU A 425 0.71 -6.93 -2.17
N ARG A 426 1.48 -7.81 -2.83
CA ARG A 426 1.84 -7.61 -4.24
C ARG A 426 0.61 -7.58 -5.14
N ASP A 427 -0.30 -8.54 -4.94
CA ASP A 427 -1.53 -8.65 -5.73
C ASP A 427 -2.46 -7.45 -5.46
N GLU A 428 -2.57 -7.01 -4.20
CA GLU A 428 -3.35 -5.82 -3.83
C GLU A 428 -2.77 -4.54 -4.44
N ALA A 429 -1.44 -4.38 -4.40
CA ALA A 429 -0.78 -3.21 -4.98
C ALA A 429 -1.03 -3.12 -6.49
N VAL A 430 -0.92 -4.24 -7.21
CA VAL A 430 -1.26 -4.29 -8.64
C VAL A 430 -2.74 -3.98 -8.87
N ALA A 431 -3.65 -4.57 -8.08
CA ALA A 431 -5.09 -4.32 -8.19
C ALA A 431 -5.48 -2.87 -7.91
N ALA A 432 -4.89 -2.23 -6.90
CA ALA A 432 -5.12 -0.83 -6.59
C ALA A 432 -4.67 0.09 -7.73
N CYS A 433 -3.46 -0.13 -8.27
CA CYS A 433 -2.95 0.65 -9.39
C CYS A 433 -3.79 0.46 -10.65
N CYS A 434 -4.17 -0.79 -10.98
CA CYS A 434 -5.05 -1.07 -12.12
C CYS A 434 -6.42 -0.39 -11.96
N ARG A 435 -7.02 -0.38 -10.76
CA ARG A 435 -8.28 0.33 -10.49
C ARG A 435 -8.13 1.83 -10.70
N ALA A 436 -7.08 2.43 -10.16
CA ALA A 436 -6.80 3.85 -10.33
C ALA A 436 -6.62 4.21 -11.80
N LYS A 437 -5.78 3.45 -12.54
CA LYS A 437 -5.53 3.68 -13.97
C LYS A 437 -6.77 3.44 -14.82
N ALA A 438 -7.55 2.39 -14.54
CA ALA A 438 -8.82 2.13 -15.24
C ALA A 438 -9.79 3.31 -15.07
N GLY A 439 -9.92 3.84 -13.84
CA GLY A 439 -10.74 5.02 -13.56
C GLY A 439 -10.33 6.23 -14.41
N VAL A 440 -9.02 6.51 -14.49
CA VAL A 440 -8.49 7.62 -15.32
C VAL A 440 -8.74 7.36 -16.81
N VAL A 441 -8.47 6.15 -17.31
CA VAL A 441 -8.67 5.78 -18.73
C VAL A 441 -10.13 5.89 -19.14
N THR A 442 -11.07 5.49 -18.27
CA THR A 442 -12.52 5.61 -18.55
C THR A 442 -12.95 7.06 -18.66
N ARG A 443 -12.38 7.97 -17.85
CA ARG A 443 -12.69 9.40 -17.89
C ARG A 443 -11.97 10.14 -19.02
N ASP A 444 -10.76 9.71 -19.36
CA ASP A 444 -9.88 10.39 -20.31
C ASP A 444 -9.00 9.39 -21.11
N GLU A 445 -9.63 8.69 -22.06
CA GLU A 445 -8.96 7.66 -22.87
C GLU A 445 -7.86 8.26 -23.78
N ARG A 446 -8.01 9.52 -24.22
CA ARG A 446 -7.15 10.16 -25.25
C ARG A 446 -6.21 11.24 -24.73
N GLU A 447 -6.18 11.47 -23.42
CA GLU A 447 -5.25 12.36 -22.71
C GLU A 447 -5.49 13.87 -22.90
N ASP A 448 -6.75 14.27 -23.00
CA ASP A 448 -7.11 15.68 -23.19
C ASP A 448 -7.30 16.44 -21.87
N GLY A 449 -7.20 15.77 -20.70
CA GLY A 449 -7.48 16.37 -19.39
C GLY A 449 -6.82 15.69 -18.20
N GLU A 450 -7.62 15.04 -17.35
CA GLU A 450 -7.22 14.52 -16.02
C GLU A 450 -6.05 13.52 -16.09
N ARG A 451 -5.89 12.82 -17.22
CA ARG A 451 -4.80 11.85 -17.39
C ARG A 451 -3.42 12.49 -17.32
N ALA A 452 -3.32 13.81 -17.49
CA ALA A 452 -2.09 14.55 -17.28
C ALA A 452 -1.53 14.37 -15.86
N LEU A 453 -2.36 14.12 -14.84
CA LEU A 453 -1.92 13.88 -13.45
C LEU A 453 -1.01 12.66 -13.31
N LEU A 454 -1.15 11.66 -14.20
CA LEU A 454 -0.26 10.50 -14.21
C LEU A 454 1.20 10.86 -14.52
N ASN A 455 1.47 12.09 -14.99
CA ASN A 455 2.81 12.61 -15.23
C ASN A 455 3.46 13.21 -13.97
N LEU A 456 2.91 13.00 -12.77
CA LEU A 456 3.59 13.36 -11.53
C LEU A 456 5.02 12.79 -11.52
N GLY A 457 6.00 13.67 -11.27
CA GLY A 457 7.44 13.35 -11.34
C GLY A 457 8.04 13.21 -12.75
N HIS A 458 7.23 13.06 -13.81
CA HIS A 458 7.73 12.75 -15.15
C HIS A 458 8.46 13.91 -15.81
N THR A 459 8.07 15.17 -15.54
CA THR A 459 8.78 16.32 -16.09
C THR A 459 10.27 16.30 -15.72
N PHE A 460 10.57 16.00 -14.45
CA PHE A 460 11.94 15.82 -13.98
C PHE A 460 12.55 14.49 -14.45
N GLY A 461 11.79 13.39 -14.34
CA GLY A 461 12.27 12.05 -14.72
C GLY A 461 12.67 11.95 -16.20
N HIS A 462 11.85 12.46 -17.12
CA HIS A 462 12.17 12.49 -18.55
C HIS A 462 13.38 13.36 -18.88
N ALA A 463 13.56 14.48 -18.17
CA ALA A 463 14.75 15.30 -18.32
C ALA A 463 16.01 14.51 -17.96
N LEU A 464 15.98 13.77 -16.85
CA LEU A 464 17.07 12.89 -16.44
C LEU A 464 17.33 11.76 -17.43
N GLU A 465 16.29 11.06 -17.87
CA GLU A 465 16.41 10.01 -18.89
C GLU A 465 17.06 10.52 -20.19
N ARG A 466 16.73 11.74 -20.62
CA ARG A 466 17.35 12.34 -21.80
C ARG A 466 18.81 12.65 -21.57
N LEU A 467 19.16 13.24 -20.42
CA LEU A 467 20.55 13.60 -20.08
C LEU A 467 21.43 12.37 -19.85
N THR A 468 20.85 11.23 -19.46
CA THR A 468 21.56 9.95 -19.42
C THR A 468 21.63 9.26 -20.77
N GLY A 469 21.08 9.86 -21.83
CA GLY A 469 21.05 9.26 -23.17
C GLY A 469 20.22 7.99 -23.24
N TYR A 470 19.27 7.82 -22.32
CA TYR A 470 18.50 6.59 -22.12
C TYR A 470 19.35 5.35 -21.84
N ASP A 471 20.56 5.54 -21.30
CA ASP A 471 21.43 4.46 -20.89
C ASP A 471 20.89 3.79 -19.61
N ALA A 472 20.33 2.58 -19.77
CA ALA A 472 19.80 1.79 -18.67
C ALA A 472 20.86 1.40 -17.62
N ALA A 473 22.15 1.41 -17.97
CA ALA A 473 23.21 1.22 -16.97
C ALA A 473 23.31 2.42 -16.02
N ARG A 474 22.98 3.62 -16.49
CA ARG A 474 22.97 4.84 -15.70
C ARG A 474 21.65 5.03 -14.95
N LEU A 475 20.52 4.98 -15.66
CA LEU A 475 19.22 5.31 -15.08
C LEU A 475 18.10 4.57 -15.82
N VAL A 476 17.32 3.77 -15.10
CA VAL A 476 16.07 3.20 -15.65
C VAL A 476 14.89 4.12 -15.35
N HIS A 477 13.79 3.97 -16.12
CA HIS A 477 12.62 4.86 -16.05
C HIS A 477 12.11 5.09 -14.62
N GLY A 478 11.89 4.02 -13.85
CA GLY A 478 11.39 4.11 -12.49
C GLY A 478 12.32 4.83 -11.51
N GLU A 479 13.64 4.77 -11.72
CA GLU A 479 14.61 5.56 -10.93
C GLU A 479 14.49 7.05 -11.25
N GLY A 480 14.34 7.40 -12.54
CA GLY A 480 14.09 8.77 -12.97
C GLY A 480 12.76 9.30 -12.42
N VAL A 481 11.70 8.50 -12.45
CA VAL A 481 10.41 8.83 -11.85
C VAL A 481 10.54 9.01 -10.34
N ALA A 482 11.25 8.14 -9.61
CA ALA A 482 11.42 8.28 -8.17
C ALA A 482 12.14 9.59 -7.76
N ILE A 483 13.23 9.94 -8.46
CA ILE A 483 13.90 11.24 -8.27
C ILE A 483 12.92 12.37 -8.61
N GLY A 484 12.19 12.24 -9.71
CA GLY A 484 11.23 13.23 -10.14
C GLY A 484 10.05 13.44 -9.17
N LEU A 485 9.56 12.38 -8.52
CA LEU A 485 8.53 12.46 -7.47
C LEU A 485 9.07 13.23 -6.26
N ALA A 486 10.28 12.90 -5.83
CA ALA A 486 10.92 13.59 -4.71
C ALA A 486 11.16 15.08 -5.02
N LEU A 487 11.59 15.40 -6.24
CA LEU A 487 11.77 16.78 -6.72
C LEU A 487 10.44 17.53 -6.83
N ALA A 488 9.39 16.90 -7.36
CA ALA A 488 8.07 17.53 -7.48
C ALA A 488 7.51 17.93 -6.11
N PHE A 489 7.68 17.09 -5.08
CA PHE A 489 7.26 17.41 -3.73
C PHE A 489 8.15 18.48 -3.07
N ARG A 490 9.48 18.42 -3.23
CA ARG A 490 10.37 19.48 -2.71
C ARG A 490 10.12 20.83 -3.38
N PHE A 491 9.86 20.82 -4.69
CA PHE A 491 9.49 22.03 -5.42
C PHE A 491 8.12 22.55 -4.98
N SER A 492 7.13 21.67 -4.78
CA SER A 492 5.84 22.05 -4.21
C SER A 492 5.98 22.70 -2.83
N ALA A 493 6.85 22.16 -1.97
CA ALA A 493 7.14 22.74 -0.66
C ALA A 493 7.86 24.10 -0.77
N ARG A 494 8.81 24.26 -1.71
CA ARG A 494 9.47 25.54 -1.99
C ARG A 494 8.47 26.63 -2.37
N LEU A 495 7.46 26.27 -3.16
CA LEU A 495 6.39 27.17 -3.58
C LEU A 495 5.34 27.41 -2.47
N GLY A 496 5.48 26.78 -1.29
CA GLY A 496 4.51 26.87 -0.20
C GLY A 496 3.20 26.13 -0.47
N LEU A 497 3.18 25.19 -1.43
CA LEU A 497 1.99 24.45 -1.83
C LEU A 497 1.69 23.24 -0.93
N CYS A 498 2.74 22.61 -0.39
CA CYS A 498 2.64 21.52 0.58
C CYS A 498 3.68 21.67 1.70
N SER A 499 3.61 20.82 2.73
CA SER A 499 4.55 20.89 3.85
C SER A 499 5.92 20.27 3.49
N GLY A 500 6.99 20.79 4.09
CA GLY A 500 8.30 20.14 4.02
C GLY A 500 8.31 18.74 4.65
N GLN A 501 7.39 18.45 5.57
CA GLN A 501 7.21 17.12 6.16
C GLN A 501 6.68 16.12 5.12
N ASP A 502 5.73 16.51 4.27
CA ASP A 502 5.24 15.67 3.18
C ASP A 502 6.37 15.36 2.20
N ALA A 503 7.14 16.38 1.79
CA ALA A 503 8.28 16.17 0.90
C ALA A 503 9.33 15.24 1.50
N GLY A 504 9.61 15.36 2.80
CA GLY A 504 10.48 14.44 3.53
C GLY A 504 9.92 13.02 3.61
N ARG A 505 8.62 12.86 3.89
CA ARG A 505 7.94 11.57 3.99
C ARG A 505 7.99 10.80 2.66
N VAL A 506 7.70 11.47 1.54
CA VAL A 506 7.80 10.89 0.19
C VAL A 506 9.22 10.43 -0.11
N ALA A 507 10.22 11.30 0.08
CA ALA A 507 11.61 10.94 -0.19
C ALA A 507 12.10 9.79 0.72
N ASN A 508 11.75 9.82 2.01
CA ASN A 508 12.13 8.76 2.94
C ASN A 508 11.51 7.42 2.56
N HIS A 509 10.24 7.39 2.18
CA HIS A 509 9.59 6.14 1.80
C HIS A 509 10.20 5.54 0.52
N LEU A 510 10.42 6.36 -0.53
CA LEU A 510 11.08 5.89 -1.75
C LEU A 510 12.50 5.38 -1.46
N ALA A 511 13.25 6.08 -0.61
CA ALA A 511 14.59 5.64 -0.20
C ALA A 511 14.55 4.32 0.60
N LEU A 512 13.57 4.11 1.48
CA LEU A 512 13.36 2.85 2.20
C LEU A 512 13.06 1.68 1.25
N ALA A 513 12.32 1.93 0.17
CA ALA A 513 12.11 0.97 -0.91
C ALA A 513 13.33 0.79 -1.83
N GLY A 514 14.46 1.45 -1.54
CA GLY A 514 15.72 1.30 -2.26
C GLY A 514 15.82 2.09 -3.56
N LEU A 515 14.97 3.11 -3.75
CA LEU A 515 14.98 4.00 -4.93
C LEU A 515 15.81 5.28 -4.69
N PRO A 516 16.40 5.85 -5.74
CA PRO A 516 17.05 7.16 -5.66
C PRO A 516 16.01 8.28 -5.54
N THR A 517 16.35 9.33 -4.79
CA THR A 517 15.47 10.47 -4.49
C THR A 517 16.16 11.82 -4.67
N ARG A 518 17.43 11.83 -5.10
CA ARG A 518 18.25 13.03 -5.31
C ARG A 518 19.01 12.97 -6.64
N LEU A 519 19.30 14.15 -7.19
CA LEU A 519 20.05 14.31 -8.45
C LEU A 519 21.47 13.72 -8.37
N GLN A 520 22.12 13.81 -7.22
CA GLN A 520 23.47 13.28 -6.98
C GLN A 520 23.54 11.75 -7.06
N GLN A 521 22.40 11.07 -6.94
CA GLN A 521 22.33 9.61 -7.01
C GLN A 521 22.28 9.10 -8.45
N VAL A 522 22.24 9.98 -9.47
CA VAL A 522 22.34 9.61 -10.87
C VAL A 522 23.79 9.27 -11.22
N PRO A 523 24.11 8.01 -11.57
CA PRO A 523 25.45 7.61 -11.98
C PRO A 523 25.96 8.46 -13.15
N GLY A 524 27.17 9.00 -13.03
CA GLY A 524 27.76 9.91 -14.01
C GLY A 524 27.20 11.34 -14.00
N GLY A 525 26.36 11.68 -13.02
CA GLY A 525 25.82 13.03 -12.82
C GLY A 525 24.52 13.32 -13.59
N ALA A 526 23.73 14.24 -13.05
CA ALA A 526 22.42 14.64 -13.59
C ALA A 526 22.48 15.85 -14.56
N GLY A 527 23.66 16.37 -14.86
CA GLY A 527 23.84 17.63 -15.60
C GLY A 527 23.80 18.87 -14.70
N ASP A 528 23.94 20.04 -15.32
CA ASP A 528 23.80 21.34 -14.65
C ASP A 528 22.34 21.85 -14.71
N PRO A 529 21.98 22.93 -13.95
CA PRO A 529 20.62 23.45 -13.94
C PRO A 529 20.07 23.82 -15.32
N ASP A 530 20.91 24.34 -16.21
CA ASP A 530 20.51 24.81 -17.53
C ASP A 530 20.22 23.62 -18.45
N ALA A 531 21.08 22.59 -18.44
CA ALA A 531 20.88 21.36 -19.18
C ALA A 531 19.60 20.60 -18.75
N LEU A 532 19.32 20.57 -17.44
CA LEU A 532 18.08 19.99 -16.89
C LEU A 532 16.85 20.75 -17.38
N LEU A 533 16.88 22.08 -17.33
CA LEU A 533 15.79 22.94 -17.78
C LEU A 533 15.52 22.80 -19.28
N ASP A 534 16.57 22.79 -20.11
CA ASP A 534 16.48 22.57 -21.55
C ASP A 534 15.88 21.21 -21.89
N ALA A 535 16.26 20.17 -21.12
CA ALA A 535 15.69 18.84 -21.28
C ALA A 535 14.18 18.80 -20.91
N MET A 536 13.72 19.59 -19.94
CA MET A 536 12.29 19.71 -19.63
C MET A 536 11.50 20.45 -20.72
N ALA A 537 12.08 21.48 -21.33
CA ALA A 537 11.40 22.37 -22.27
C ALA A 537 10.94 21.69 -23.57
N GLN A 538 11.59 20.61 -24.01
CA GLN A 538 11.18 19.91 -25.24
C GLN A 538 10.05 18.88 -25.01
N ASP A 539 9.63 18.62 -23.76
CA ASP A 539 8.62 17.58 -23.46
C ASP A 539 7.18 18.05 -23.68
N LYS A 540 6.92 19.37 -23.78
CA LYS A 540 5.60 19.93 -24.15
C LYS A 540 5.78 21.40 -24.53
N LYS A 541 5.09 21.83 -25.59
CA LYS A 541 5.08 23.21 -26.15
C LYS A 541 5.19 24.27 -25.04
N VAL A 542 6.39 24.82 -24.86
CA VAL A 542 6.60 26.07 -24.13
C VAL A 542 5.80 27.14 -24.87
N ARG A 543 4.64 27.53 -24.32
CA ARG A 543 4.01 28.79 -24.66
C ARG A 543 4.69 29.85 -23.81
N ASP A 544 5.39 30.77 -24.45
CA ASP A 544 5.90 32.01 -23.84
C ASP A 544 6.89 31.83 -22.66
N GLY A 545 7.72 30.79 -22.67
CA GLY A 545 8.75 30.57 -21.64
C GLY A 545 8.25 29.98 -20.33
N GLN A 546 6.99 29.53 -20.28
CA GLN A 546 6.37 28.94 -19.10
C GLN A 546 6.25 27.41 -19.23
N LEU A 547 6.50 26.72 -18.11
CA LEU A 547 6.45 25.28 -18.00
C LEU A 547 5.16 24.83 -17.28
N THR A 548 4.69 23.63 -17.63
CA THR A 548 3.58 22.97 -16.93
C THR A 548 4.11 21.78 -16.16
N PHE A 549 3.84 21.74 -14.86
CA PHE A 549 4.21 20.65 -13.96
C PHE A 549 2.97 19.95 -13.42
N ILE A 550 3.17 18.76 -12.88
CA ILE A 550 2.24 18.17 -11.92
C ILE A 550 2.88 18.33 -10.55
N LEU A 551 2.23 19.08 -9.67
CA LEU A 551 2.68 19.42 -8.32
C LEU A 551 1.66 18.91 -7.30
N ALA A 552 1.93 19.10 -6.00
CA ALA A 552 1.07 18.58 -4.94
C ALA A 552 0.74 19.63 -3.88
N HIS A 553 -0.51 19.61 -3.39
CA HIS A 553 -0.92 20.31 -2.18
C HIS A 553 -0.69 19.50 -0.89
N GLY A 554 -0.25 18.25 -1.06
CA GLY A 554 -0.03 17.28 0.01
C GLY A 554 -0.02 15.87 -0.59
N ILE A 555 0.28 14.86 0.23
CA ILE A 555 0.19 13.45 -0.19
C ILE A 555 -1.25 13.14 -0.61
N GLY A 556 -1.43 12.56 -1.81
CA GLY A 556 -2.74 12.26 -2.37
C GLY A 556 -3.50 13.45 -2.96
N GLN A 557 -2.84 14.60 -3.14
CA GLN A 557 -3.47 15.83 -3.62
C GLN A 557 -2.64 16.49 -4.74
N SER A 558 -2.40 15.75 -5.82
CA SER A 558 -1.68 16.27 -6.99
C SER A 558 -2.58 17.06 -7.93
N PHE A 559 -2.01 18.08 -8.60
CA PHE A 559 -2.73 18.96 -9.51
C PHE A 559 -1.83 19.43 -10.67
N ILE A 560 -2.46 19.90 -11.75
CA ILE A 560 -1.77 20.47 -12.92
C ILE A 560 -1.42 21.94 -12.60
N ALA A 561 -0.12 22.26 -12.61
CA ALA A 561 0.42 23.59 -12.35
C ALA A 561 0.97 24.21 -13.65
N PRO A 562 0.16 24.96 -14.41
CA PRO A 562 0.63 25.71 -15.56
C PRO A 562 1.34 27.00 -15.13
N GLY A 563 2.14 27.58 -16.03
CA GLY A 563 2.63 28.95 -15.86
C GLY A 563 3.88 29.09 -14.99
N ILE A 564 4.58 28.00 -14.67
CA ILE A 564 5.77 28.05 -13.83
C ILE A 564 6.93 28.70 -14.60
N ALA A 565 7.53 29.74 -14.01
CA ALA A 565 8.60 30.49 -14.64
C ALA A 565 9.90 29.66 -14.69
N ALA A 566 10.54 29.62 -15.86
CA ALA A 566 11.78 28.87 -16.06
C ALA A 566 12.91 29.28 -15.07
N ALA A 567 13.00 30.56 -14.73
CA ALA A 567 13.98 31.07 -13.76
C ALA A 567 13.78 30.50 -12.34
N GLU A 568 12.53 30.26 -11.93
CA GLU A 568 12.21 29.69 -10.62
C GLU A 568 12.60 28.21 -10.54
N VAL A 569 12.33 27.46 -11.61
CA VAL A 569 12.78 26.06 -11.75
C VAL A 569 14.30 25.99 -11.74
N ARG A 570 14.98 26.86 -12.50
CA ARG A 570 16.44 26.92 -12.54
C ARG A 570 17.05 27.16 -11.15
N ALA A 571 16.52 28.13 -10.41
CA ALA A 571 16.98 28.43 -9.06
C ALA A 571 16.78 27.23 -8.11
N PHE A 572 15.64 26.54 -8.20
CA PHE A 572 15.39 25.31 -7.45
C PHE A 572 16.41 24.20 -7.79
N LEU A 573 16.66 23.96 -9.07
CA LEU A 573 17.64 22.95 -9.52
C LEU A 573 19.06 23.27 -9.05
N GLU A 574 19.44 24.56 -9.03
CA GLU A 574 20.75 25.00 -8.54
C GLU A 574 20.92 24.74 -7.03
N GLU A 575 19.84 24.82 -6.24
CA GLU A 575 19.86 24.46 -4.83
C GLU A 575 19.91 22.93 -4.63
N GLU A 576 19.08 22.18 -5.37
CA GLU A 576 19.05 20.72 -5.32
C GLU A 576 20.37 20.07 -5.69
N LEU A 577 21.14 20.66 -6.62
CA LEU A 577 22.47 20.17 -6.99
C LEU A 577 23.55 20.47 -5.93
N ARG A 578 23.33 21.46 -5.05
CA ARG A 578 24.26 21.84 -3.97
C ARG A 578 24.02 21.06 -2.66
N SER A 579 22.80 20.58 -2.44
CA SER A 579 22.38 19.83 -1.25
C SER A 579 22.63 18.32 -1.37
#